data_AF-A0A3A8PRR2-F1
#
_entry.id   AF-A0A3A8PRR2-F1
#
_cell.length_a   1.000
_cell.length_b   1.000
_cell.length_c   1.000
_cell.angle_alpha   90.00
_cell.angle_beta   90.00
_cell.angle_gamma   90.00
#
_symmetry.space_group_name_H-M   'P 1'
#
loop_
_entity.id
_entity.type
_entity.pdbx_description
1 polymer ?
#
loop_
_entity_poly.entity_id
_entity_poly.type
_entity_poly.pdbx_seq_one_letter_code
_entity_poly.pdbx_strand_id
1 'polypeptide(L)'
;MMDTARLRELGLKVKEEPSGTEVVLDLEAASLVNPITKDFITDITFQVVGDRLIPIAPAAVVGMTPILLSAIDAAEEMQVLLLDTFSDHVFHLQRRSEELQLLGLPADVDPQSLELSTLVKEGHLSVRLVADRQGNFRIAEAVRGGEDLPTAAGHIIELSEFRERAALTGYLAALFGEPVARAPSVAGAGPVRFVEIVEKFGPQALVPPRSSLELLAQLQVDGKAYRFAAARIAGRTFRGLLAGTRGKVWAGRFELDEFPGVVRMVADLLKVAPEAVRLVGPDAPQE
;
A
#
# COMPACT_ATOMS: atom_id res chain seq x y z
N MET A 1 -12.98 16.59 31.64
CA MET A 1 -12.66 15.46 32.53
C MET A 1 -13.47 14.29 32.01
N MET A 2 -12.84 13.16 31.68
CA MET A 2 -13.52 12.04 31.03
C MET A 2 -14.53 11.40 31.98
N ASP A 3 -15.75 11.14 31.50
CA ASP A 3 -16.82 10.63 32.34
C ASP A 3 -16.73 9.11 32.51
N THR A 4 -16.05 8.68 33.57
CA THR A 4 -15.96 7.26 33.92
C THR A 4 -17.31 6.66 34.31
N ALA A 5 -18.34 7.46 34.63
CA ALA A 5 -19.69 6.96 34.84
C ALA A 5 -20.30 6.51 33.50
N ARG A 6 -20.17 7.33 32.45
CA ARG A 6 -20.62 6.99 31.09
C ARG A 6 -20.00 5.69 30.58
N LEU A 7 -18.69 5.47 30.80
CA LEU A 7 -18.03 4.23 30.41
C LEU A 7 -18.61 3.00 31.13
N ARG A 8 -18.93 3.13 32.42
CA ARG A 8 -19.56 2.04 33.19
C ARG A 8 -21.00 1.79 32.77
N GLU A 9 -21.76 2.82 32.39
CA GLU A 9 -23.11 2.68 31.82
C GLU A 9 -23.10 1.86 30.52
N LEU A 10 -22.05 1.99 29.71
CA LEU A 10 -21.82 1.18 28.51
C LEU A 10 -21.34 -0.25 28.82
N GLY A 11 -21.33 -0.66 30.08
CA GLY A 11 -20.91 -2.01 30.50
C GLY A 11 -19.39 -2.22 30.54
N LEU A 12 -18.59 -1.15 30.45
CA LEU A 12 -17.14 -1.24 30.39
C LEU A 12 -16.51 -1.32 31.79
N LYS A 13 -15.60 -2.27 31.98
CA LYS A 13 -14.77 -2.38 33.18
C LYS A 13 -13.56 -1.45 33.03
N VAL A 14 -13.56 -0.34 33.79
CA VAL A 14 -12.50 0.68 33.72
C VAL A 14 -11.29 0.28 34.57
N LYS A 15 -10.08 0.40 33.98
CA LYS A 15 -8.79 0.25 34.64
C LYS A 15 -7.95 1.50 34.38
N GLU A 16 -7.39 2.08 35.45
CA GLU A 16 -6.45 3.18 35.32
C GLU A 16 -5.03 2.63 35.32
N GLU A 17 -4.33 2.79 34.21
CA GLU A 17 -2.95 2.36 34.03
C GLU A 17 -2.03 3.59 33.90
N PRO A 18 -0.72 3.47 34.17
CA PRO A 18 0.23 4.57 33.98
C PRO A 18 0.29 5.09 32.53
N SER A 19 -0.08 4.26 31.55
CA SER A 19 -0.16 4.57 30.12
C SER A 19 -1.44 5.31 29.72
N GLY A 20 -2.43 5.41 30.61
CA GLY A 20 -3.73 6.03 30.35
C GLY A 20 -4.89 5.18 30.87
N THR A 21 -6.12 5.59 30.56
CA THR A 21 -7.30 4.80 30.91
C THR A 21 -7.50 3.66 29.92
N GLU A 22 -7.61 2.45 30.44
CA GLU A 22 -7.99 1.26 29.70
C GLU A 22 -9.40 0.82 30.12
N VAL A 23 -10.13 0.23 29.19
CA VAL A 23 -11.46 -0.31 29.46
C VAL A 23 -11.60 -1.68 28.83
N VAL A 24 -12.27 -2.59 29.52
CA VAL A 24 -12.56 -3.94 29.01
C VAL A 24 -14.06 -4.07 28.78
N LEU A 25 -14.42 -4.46 27.56
CA LEU A 25 -15.76 -4.89 27.20
C LEU A 25 -15.83 -6.42 27.26
N ASP A 26 -16.85 -6.92 27.92
CA ASP A 26 -17.20 -8.32 28.02
C ASP A 26 -18.30 -8.63 26.98
N LEU A 27 -18.09 -9.64 26.14
CA LEU A 27 -18.91 -10.02 24.99
C LEU A 27 -19.72 -11.30 25.24
N GLU A 28 -19.92 -11.72 26.50
CA GLU A 28 -20.63 -12.97 26.86
C GLU A 28 -21.92 -13.27 26.06
N ALA A 29 -22.68 -12.25 25.62
CA ALA A 29 -23.91 -12.40 24.84
C ALA A 29 -23.72 -12.44 23.31
N ALA A 30 -22.57 -11.97 22.79
CA ALA A 30 -22.32 -11.75 21.36
C ALA A 30 -20.83 -11.93 21.00
N SER A 31 -20.25 -13.07 21.39
CA SER A 31 -18.83 -13.37 21.15
C SER A 31 -18.46 -13.33 19.67
N LEU A 32 -17.36 -12.66 19.34
CA LEU A 32 -16.77 -12.76 18.01
C LEU A 32 -16.08 -14.12 17.87
N VAL A 33 -16.02 -14.66 16.66
CA VAL A 33 -15.37 -15.95 16.40
C VAL A 33 -14.19 -15.73 15.48
N ASN A 34 -12.99 -16.13 15.91
CA ASN A 34 -11.82 -16.15 15.04
C ASN A 34 -12.08 -17.14 13.88
N PRO A 35 -12.09 -16.69 12.61
CA PRO A 35 -12.46 -17.55 11.49
C PRO A 35 -11.44 -18.66 11.22
N ILE A 36 -10.21 -18.54 11.74
CA ILE A 36 -9.12 -19.49 11.55
C ILE A 36 -9.03 -20.46 12.72
N THR A 37 -8.84 -19.96 13.94
CA THR A 37 -8.65 -20.83 15.12
C THR A 37 -9.97 -21.39 15.65
N LYS A 38 -11.10 -20.76 15.29
CA LYS A 38 -12.45 -21.03 15.83
C LYS A 38 -12.62 -20.69 17.31
N ASP A 39 -11.63 -20.02 17.91
CA ASP A 39 -11.73 -19.53 19.28
C ASP A 39 -12.72 -18.36 19.36
N PHE A 40 -13.42 -18.30 20.49
CA PHE A 40 -14.27 -17.16 20.83
C PHE A 40 -13.43 -16.02 21.40
N ILE A 41 -13.71 -14.81 20.94
CA ILE A 41 -13.22 -13.57 21.54
C ILE A 41 -14.33 -13.07 22.47
N THR A 42 -14.12 -13.29 23.76
CA THR A 42 -15.07 -12.95 24.82
C THR A 42 -14.81 -11.60 25.46
N ASP A 43 -13.60 -11.08 25.35
CA ASP A 43 -13.22 -9.81 25.96
C ASP A 43 -12.42 -8.97 24.98
N ILE A 44 -12.69 -7.66 24.94
CA ILE A 44 -11.91 -6.69 24.18
C ILE A 44 -11.43 -5.59 25.11
N THR A 45 -10.12 -5.33 25.09
CA THR A 45 -9.51 -4.20 25.81
C THR A 45 -9.30 -3.04 24.86
N PHE A 46 -9.71 -1.86 25.29
CA PHE A 46 -9.54 -0.60 24.57
C PHE A 46 -8.69 0.37 25.38
N GLN A 47 -7.86 1.13 24.70
CA GLN A 47 -7.30 2.35 25.24
C GLN A 47 -8.23 3.52 24.94
N VAL A 48 -8.48 4.36 25.94
CA VAL A 48 -9.31 5.54 25.77
C VAL A 48 -8.45 6.75 25.42
N VAL A 49 -8.73 7.36 24.27
CA VAL A 49 -8.02 8.55 23.78
C VAL A 49 -9.04 9.62 23.37
N GLY A 50 -9.27 10.58 24.26
CA GLY A 50 -10.31 11.60 24.08
C GLY A 50 -11.69 10.97 24.06
N ASP A 51 -12.41 11.10 22.94
CA ASP A 51 -13.75 10.54 22.72
C ASP A 51 -13.70 9.18 21.99
N ARG A 52 -12.54 8.53 21.93
CA ARG A 52 -12.33 7.32 21.13
C ARG A 52 -11.91 6.13 21.99
N LEU A 53 -12.49 4.98 21.70
CA LEU A 53 -12.02 3.68 22.16
C LEU A 53 -11.18 3.03 21.06
N ILE A 54 -9.89 2.85 21.33
CA ILE A 54 -8.94 2.23 20.40
C ILE A 54 -8.73 0.78 20.85
N PRO A 55 -9.10 -0.24 20.05
CA PRO A 55 -8.88 -1.64 20.41
C PRO A 55 -7.37 -1.95 20.52
N ILE A 56 -6.96 -2.49 21.66
CA ILE A 56 -5.56 -2.85 21.94
C ILE A 56 -5.36 -4.33 22.26
N ALA A 57 -6.42 -5.07 22.60
CA ALA A 57 -6.39 -6.52 22.75
C ALA A 57 -7.79 -7.13 22.58
N PRO A 58 -7.91 -8.41 22.14
CA PRO A 58 -6.84 -9.30 21.69
C PRO A 58 -6.25 -8.89 20.33
N ALA A 59 -5.14 -9.51 19.91
CA ALA A 59 -4.45 -9.17 18.65
C ALA A 59 -5.37 -9.18 17.42
N ALA A 60 -6.40 -10.04 17.41
CA ALA A 60 -7.39 -10.16 16.33
C ALA A 60 -8.22 -8.88 16.08
N VAL A 61 -8.31 -7.97 17.05
CA VAL A 61 -9.09 -6.72 16.91
C VAL A 61 -8.21 -5.47 16.86
N VAL A 62 -6.90 -5.61 17.10
CA VAL A 62 -5.95 -4.49 17.06
C VAL A 62 -5.89 -3.91 15.65
N GLY A 63 -6.05 -2.59 15.55
CA GLY A 63 -6.09 -1.87 14.27
C GLY A 63 -7.48 -1.78 13.63
N MET A 64 -8.53 -2.31 14.27
CA MET A 64 -9.91 -2.01 13.87
C MET A 64 -10.21 -0.52 14.07
N THR A 65 -11.24 -0.04 13.36
CA THR A 65 -11.66 1.37 13.43
C THR A 65 -11.99 1.76 14.89
N PRO A 66 -11.41 2.84 15.43
CA PRO A 66 -11.76 3.32 16.76
C PRO A 66 -13.24 3.65 16.89
N ILE A 67 -13.84 3.29 18.02
CA ILE A 67 -15.25 3.57 18.31
C ILE A 67 -15.37 4.96 18.93
N LEU A 68 -16.30 5.77 18.44
CA LEU A 68 -16.61 7.08 19.01
C LEU A 68 -17.62 6.92 20.14
N LEU A 69 -17.25 7.35 21.35
CA LEU A 69 -18.13 7.27 22.52
C LEU A 69 -19.38 8.14 22.35
N SER A 70 -19.24 9.30 21.71
CA SER A 70 -20.36 10.19 21.39
C SER A 70 -21.39 9.61 20.41
N ALA A 71 -21.07 8.52 19.72
CA ALA A 71 -21.95 7.86 18.75
C ALA A 71 -22.66 6.63 19.32
N ILE A 72 -22.40 6.26 20.57
CA ILE A 72 -22.97 5.09 21.24
C ILE A 72 -23.88 5.55 22.38
N ASP A 73 -25.16 5.19 22.29
CA ASP A 73 -26.15 5.51 23.31
C ASP A 73 -26.31 4.37 24.33
N ALA A 74 -26.15 3.12 23.90
CA ALA A 74 -26.30 1.93 24.72
C ALA A 74 -25.19 0.86 24.52
N ALA A 75 -25.01 -0.03 25.50
CA ALA A 75 -23.99 -1.08 25.46
C ALA A 75 -24.21 -2.07 24.30
N GLU A 76 -25.47 -2.39 24.01
CA GLU A 76 -25.87 -3.30 22.93
C GLU A 76 -25.46 -2.75 21.56
N GLU A 77 -25.55 -1.43 21.35
CA GLU A 77 -25.14 -0.78 20.09
C GLU A 77 -23.63 -0.90 19.87
N MET A 78 -22.84 -0.78 20.94
CA MET A 78 -21.39 -0.99 20.87
C MET A 78 -21.05 -2.42 20.46
N GLN A 79 -21.75 -3.42 21.00
CA GLN A 79 -21.55 -4.83 20.65
C GLN A 79 -21.91 -5.11 19.18
N VAL A 80 -23.04 -4.57 18.70
CA VAL A 80 -23.45 -4.68 17.29
C VAL A 80 -22.41 -4.03 16.37
N LEU A 81 -21.96 -2.82 16.69
CA LEU A 81 -20.93 -2.12 15.90
C LEU A 81 -19.63 -2.92 15.83
N LEU A 82 -19.21 -3.54 16.93
CA LEU A 82 -18.02 -4.40 16.98
C LEU A 82 -18.18 -5.65 16.10
N LEU A 83 -19.34 -6.30 16.18
CA LEU A 83 -19.65 -7.47 15.37
C LEU A 83 -19.64 -7.14 13.88
N ASP A 84 -20.27 -6.04 13.48
CA ASP A 84 -20.31 -5.57 12.10
C ASP A 84 -18.90 -5.24 11.61
N THR A 85 -18.14 -4.44 12.36
CA THR A 85 -16.76 -4.06 11.99
C THR A 85 -15.84 -5.28 11.90
N PHE A 86 -15.99 -6.25 12.79
CA PHE A 86 -15.21 -7.48 12.76
C PHE A 86 -15.60 -8.35 11.56
N SER A 87 -16.89 -8.45 11.25
CA SER A 87 -17.39 -9.20 10.10
C SER A 87 -16.92 -8.59 8.78
N ASP A 88 -16.93 -7.25 8.66
CA ASP A 88 -16.35 -6.53 7.53
C ASP A 88 -14.87 -6.82 7.37
N HIS A 89 -14.12 -6.84 8.48
CA HIS A 89 -12.71 -7.22 8.46
C HIS A 89 -12.51 -8.67 7.95
N VAL A 90 -13.29 -9.64 8.42
CA VAL A 90 -13.23 -11.03 7.93
C VAL A 90 -13.59 -11.12 6.46
N PHE A 91 -14.59 -10.36 6.00
CA PHE A 91 -14.95 -10.29 4.59
C PHE A 91 -13.79 -9.72 3.74
N HIS A 92 -13.16 -8.63 4.19
CA HIS A 92 -12.00 -8.07 3.52
C HIS A 92 -10.82 -9.05 3.48
N LEU A 93 -10.57 -9.76 4.58
CA LEU A 93 -9.53 -10.78 4.69
C LEU A 93 -9.71 -11.87 3.62
N GLN A 94 -10.93 -12.39 3.48
CA GLN A 94 -11.26 -13.41 2.47
C GLN A 94 -11.08 -12.87 1.05
N ARG A 95 -11.73 -11.73 0.75
CA ARG A 95 -11.66 -11.10 -0.58
C ARG A 95 -10.22 -10.79 -1.00
N ARG A 96 -9.41 -10.25 -0.09
CA ARG A 96 -8.02 -9.87 -0.38
C ARG A 96 -7.11 -11.07 -0.52
N SER A 97 -7.39 -12.15 0.19
CA SER A 97 -6.71 -13.43 0.01
C SER A 97 -6.97 -13.99 -1.39
N GLU A 98 -8.21 -13.92 -1.89
CA GLU A 98 -8.56 -14.32 -3.26
C GLU A 98 -7.87 -13.45 -4.31
N GLU A 99 -7.82 -12.12 -4.12
CA GLU A 99 -7.11 -11.21 -5.03
C GLU A 99 -5.60 -11.55 -5.14
N LEU A 100 -4.95 -11.89 -4.02
CA LEU A 100 -3.56 -12.35 -4.03
C LEU A 100 -3.39 -13.67 -4.80
N GLN A 101 -4.30 -14.63 -4.59
CA GLN A 101 -4.27 -15.90 -5.31
C GLN A 101 -4.46 -15.71 -6.82
N LEU A 102 -5.34 -14.80 -7.25
CA LEU A 102 -5.53 -14.44 -8.66
C LEU A 102 -4.26 -13.83 -9.29
N LEU A 103 -3.46 -13.13 -8.49
CA LEU A 103 -2.14 -12.61 -8.90
C LEU A 103 -1.04 -13.68 -8.83
N GLY A 104 -1.34 -14.92 -8.43
CA GLY A 104 -0.35 -15.98 -8.27
C GLY A 104 0.62 -15.71 -7.11
N LEU A 105 0.15 -15.01 -6.08
CA LEU A 105 0.89 -14.72 -4.85
C LEU A 105 0.29 -15.53 -3.68
N PRO A 106 1.13 -16.09 -2.79
CA PRO A 106 0.62 -16.73 -1.59
C PRO A 106 -0.01 -15.70 -0.65
N ALA A 107 -1.14 -16.05 -0.07
CA ALA A 107 -1.81 -15.28 0.97
C ALA A 107 -1.49 -15.92 2.32
N ASP A 108 -0.70 -15.24 3.14
CA ASP A 108 -0.30 -15.70 4.47
C ASP A 108 -1.10 -14.93 5.53
N VAL A 109 -1.98 -15.63 6.24
CA VAL A 109 -2.77 -15.04 7.32
C VAL A 109 -2.24 -15.52 8.66
N ASP A 110 -1.85 -14.59 9.51
CA ASP A 110 -1.48 -14.91 10.89
C ASP A 110 -2.74 -15.30 11.69
N PRO A 111 -2.80 -16.52 12.26
CA PRO A 111 -4.02 -17.04 12.88
C PRO A 111 -4.45 -16.30 14.14
N GLN A 112 -3.53 -15.60 14.83
CA GLN A 112 -3.83 -14.92 16.09
C GLN A 112 -4.26 -13.46 15.87
N SER A 113 -3.54 -12.75 15.04
CA SER A 113 -3.79 -11.34 14.72
C SER A 113 -4.76 -11.17 13.57
N LEU A 114 -4.98 -12.19 12.73
CA LEU A 114 -5.71 -12.09 11.46
C LEU A 114 -5.10 -11.10 10.47
N GLU A 115 -3.81 -10.79 10.61
CA GLU A 115 -3.07 -9.98 9.66
C GLU A 115 -2.82 -10.79 8.37
N LEU A 116 -3.28 -10.27 7.24
CA LEU A 116 -2.97 -10.81 5.93
C LEU A 116 -1.70 -10.19 5.39
N SER A 117 -0.80 -11.05 4.91
CA SER A 117 0.43 -10.63 4.28
C SER A 117 0.78 -11.46 3.05
N THR A 118 1.70 -10.95 2.26
CA THR A 118 2.33 -11.68 1.16
C THR A 118 3.76 -11.18 0.95
N LEU A 119 4.59 -12.02 0.35
CA LEU A 119 5.96 -11.68 -0.01
C LEU A 119 6.13 -11.64 -1.52
N VAL A 120 6.41 -10.45 -2.05
CA VAL A 120 6.65 -10.23 -3.47
C VAL A 120 8.16 -10.19 -3.72
N LYS A 121 8.67 -11.05 -4.61
CA LYS A 121 10.09 -11.16 -4.93
C LYS A 121 10.35 -10.89 -6.41
N GLU A 122 11.38 -10.09 -6.69
CA GLU A 122 11.86 -9.79 -8.04
C GLU A 122 13.38 -9.61 -8.00
N GLY A 123 14.13 -10.54 -8.59
CA GLY A 123 15.60 -10.55 -8.50
C GLY A 123 16.10 -10.52 -7.04
N HIS A 124 16.84 -9.48 -6.68
CA HIS A 124 17.35 -9.26 -5.32
C HIS A 124 16.41 -8.46 -4.41
N LEU A 125 15.28 -7.99 -4.93
CA LEU A 125 14.27 -7.24 -4.17
C LEU A 125 13.23 -8.20 -3.58
N SER A 126 12.96 -8.02 -2.29
CA SER A 126 11.90 -8.70 -1.56
C SER A 126 11.06 -7.65 -0.83
N VAL A 127 9.75 -7.64 -1.06
CA VAL A 127 8.83 -6.67 -0.46
C VAL A 127 7.71 -7.41 0.26
N ARG A 128 7.56 -7.17 1.56
CA ARG A 128 6.45 -7.70 2.35
C ARG A 128 5.29 -6.72 2.29
N LEU A 129 4.17 -7.19 1.75
CA LEU A 129 2.91 -6.44 1.75
C LEU A 129 2.03 -6.95 2.89
N VAL A 130 1.37 -6.04 3.58
CA VAL A 130 0.46 -6.33 4.70
C VAL A 130 -0.84 -5.57 4.48
N ALA A 131 -1.98 -6.22 4.68
CA ALA A 131 -3.28 -5.56 4.64
C ALA A 131 -3.66 -4.98 6.01
N ASP A 132 -4.24 -3.78 6.04
CA ASP A 132 -4.94 -3.27 7.22
C ASP A 132 -6.30 -3.95 7.42
N ARG A 133 -7.04 -3.56 8.47
CA ARG A 133 -8.35 -4.17 8.77
C ARG A 133 -9.42 -3.84 7.73
N GLN A 134 -9.22 -2.78 6.96
CA GLN A 134 -10.07 -2.36 5.85
C GLN A 134 -9.66 -3.03 4.51
N GLY A 135 -8.63 -3.87 4.53
CA GLY A 135 -8.15 -4.62 3.37
C GLY A 135 -7.22 -3.84 2.43
N ASN A 136 -6.72 -2.67 2.85
CA ASN A 136 -5.76 -1.90 2.07
C ASN A 136 -4.36 -2.45 2.28
N PHE A 137 -3.67 -2.81 1.20
CA PHE A 137 -2.28 -3.26 1.30
C PHE A 137 -1.32 -2.10 1.47
N ARG A 138 -0.33 -2.27 2.34
CA ARG A 138 0.81 -1.36 2.51
C ARG A 138 2.11 -2.14 2.48
N ILE A 139 3.20 -1.44 2.25
CA ILE A 139 4.53 -2.02 2.34
C ILE A 139 4.96 -2.01 3.81
N ALA A 140 5.08 -3.19 4.40
CA ALA A 140 5.59 -3.34 5.76
C ALA A 140 7.12 -3.30 5.77
N GLU A 141 7.74 -4.05 4.86
CA GLU A 141 9.18 -4.23 4.78
C GLU A 141 9.63 -4.31 3.32
N ALA A 142 10.81 -3.79 3.03
CA ALA A 142 11.45 -3.94 1.73
C ALA A 142 12.94 -4.19 1.93
N VAL A 143 13.46 -5.24 1.32
CA VAL A 143 14.86 -5.67 1.43
C VAL A 143 15.44 -5.84 0.03
N ARG A 144 16.66 -5.35 -0.19
CA ARG A 144 17.41 -5.59 -1.44
C ARG A 144 18.80 -6.12 -1.15
N GLY A 145 19.09 -7.31 -1.67
CA GLY A 145 20.43 -7.91 -1.51
C GLY A 145 20.84 -8.11 -0.04
N GLY A 146 19.87 -8.18 0.88
CA GLY A 146 20.10 -8.28 2.32
C GLY A 146 20.09 -6.95 3.08
N GLU A 147 19.99 -5.80 2.39
CA GLU A 147 19.89 -4.48 3.02
C GLU A 147 18.45 -4.00 3.10
N ASP A 148 18.05 -3.47 4.26
CA ASP A 148 16.74 -2.85 4.45
C ASP A 148 16.64 -1.54 3.67
N LEU A 149 15.55 -1.42 2.91
CA LEU A 149 15.23 -0.22 2.14
C LEU A 149 14.27 0.65 2.93
N PRO A 150 14.39 1.99 2.83
CA PRO A 150 13.45 2.90 3.48
C PRO A 150 12.06 2.73 2.86
N THR A 151 11.10 2.29 3.68
CA THR A 151 9.69 2.18 3.28
C THR A 151 8.99 3.50 3.62
N ALA A 152 8.27 4.07 2.64
CA ALA A 152 7.43 5.24 2.91
C ALA A 152 6.18 4.77 3.68
N ALA A 153 6.08 5.15 4.95
CA ALA A 153 4.90 4.87 5.76
C ALA A 153 3.61 5.39 5.08
N GLY A 154 2.56 4.57 5.05
CA GLY A 154 1.22 4.97 4.60
C GLY A 154 0.95 4.85 3.09
N HIS A 155 1.81 4.23 2.29
CA HIS A 155 1.47 3.95 0.89
C HIS A 155 0.48 2.78 0.79
N ILE A 156 -0.75 3.08 0.36
CA ILE A 156 -1.74 2.09 -0.03
C ILE A 156 -1.47 1.58 -1.46
N ILE A 157 -1.43 0.26 -1.60
CA ILE A 157 -1.32 -0.49 -2.85
C ILE A 157 -2.69 -1.08 -3.18
N GLU A 158 -3.24 -0.62 -4.30
CA GLU A 158 -4.48 -1.14 -4.86
C GLU A 158 -4.18 -2.35 -5.73
N LEU A 159 -4.31 -3.57 -5.19
CA LEU A 159 -4.01 -4.80 -5.93
C LEU A 159 -4.82 -4.96 -7.22
N SER A 160 -6.06 -4.48 -7.22
CA SER A 160 -6.97 -4.52 -8.38
C SER A 160 -6.45 -3.77 -9.61
N GLU A 161 -5.46 -2.87 -9.44
CA GLU A 161 -4.85 -2.16 -10.56
C GLU A 161 -3.81 -3.00 -11.30
N PHE A 162 -3.35 -4.10 -10.71
CA PHE A 162 -2.40 -5.01 -11.32
C PHE A 162 -3.16 -6.21 -11.88
N ARG A 163 -3.01 -6.43 -13.19
CA ARG A 163 -3.65 -7.59 -13.85
C ARG A 163 -2.86 -8.87 -13.68
N GLU A 164 -1.55 -8.73 -13.52
CA GLU A 164 -0.61 -9.83 -13.46
C GLU A 164 0.50 -9.54 -12.45
N ARG A 165 1.10 -10.60 -11.92
CA ARG A 165 2.19 -10.51 -10.95
C ARG A 165 3.34 -9.63 -11.43
N ALA A 166 3.68 -9.72 -12.73
CA ALA A 166 4.78 -8.96 -13.33
C ALA A 166 4.56 -7.44 -13.24
N ALA A 167 3.32 -6.97 -13.43
CA ALA A 167 3.01 -5.55 -13.30
C ALA A 167 3.17 -5.04 -11.86
N LEU A 168 2.81 -5.88 -10.88
CA LEU A 168 3.04 -5.55 -9.47
C LEU A 168 4.53 -5.54 -9.13
N THR A 169 5.30 -6.55 -9.58
CA THR A 169 6.74 -6.60 -9.30
C THR A 169 7.48 -5.46 -9.98
N GLY A 170 7.14 -5.11 -11.22
CA GLY A 170 7.68 -3.95 -11.94
C GLY A 170 7.39 -2.62 -11.23
N TYR A 171 6.16 -2.42 -10.76
CA TYR A 171 5.79 -1.25 -9.95
C TYR A 171 6.61 -1.14 -8.66
N LEU A 172 6.75 -2.24 -7.92
CA LEU A 172 7.53 -2.27 -6.68
C LEU A 172 9.02 -2.06 -6.93
N ALA A 173 9.56 -2.65 -8.00
CA ALA A 173 10.93 -2.44 -8.42
C ALA A 173 11.18 -0.97 -8.76
N ALA A 174 10.28 -0.33 -9.49
CA ALA A 174 10.37 1.09 -9.80
C ALA A 174 10.31 1.98 -8.55
N LEU A 175 9.44 1.64 -7.59
CA LEU A 175 9.29 2.37 -6.33
C LEU A 175 10.57 2.36 -5.49
N PHE A 176 11.25 1.21 -5.43
CA PHE A 176 12.51 1.07 -4.69
C PHE A 176 13.76 1.27 -5.56
N GLY A 177 13.58 1.55 -6.85
CA GLY A 177 14.65 1.65 -7.85
C GLY A 177 15.16 0.32 -8.37
N GLU A 178 15.80 0.32 -9.53
CA GLU A 178 16.61 -0.82 -9.97
C GLU A 178 18.02 -0.74 -9.36
N PRO A 179 18.70 -1.87 -9.11
CA PRO A 179 20.12 -1.84 -8.82
C PRO A 179 20.84 -1.19 -10.00
N VAL A 180 21.75 -0.24 -9.72
CA VAL A 180 22.73 0.21 -10.70
C VAL A 180 23.78 -0.90 -10.83
N ALA A 181 23.38 -2.05 -11.35
CA ALA A 181 24.31 -3.09 -11.73
C ALA A 181 24.94 -2.64 -13.05
N ARG A 182 26.09 -1.95 -12.96
CA ARG A 182 26.99 -1.82 -14.11
C ARG A 182 27.65 -3.19 -14.31
N ALA A 183 26.89 -4.15 -14.83
CA ALA A 183 27.46 -5.37 -15.38
C ALA A 183 28.36 -4.96 -16.56
N PRO A 184 29.47 -5.65 -16.83
CA PRO A 184 30.15 -5.49 -18.09
C PRO A 184 29.14 -5.83 -19.18
N SER A 185 28.78 -4.82 -19.97
CA SER A 185 27.89 -4.96 -21.11
C SER A 185 28.43 -6.08 -22.00
N VAL A 186 27.75 -7.22 -22.03
CA VAL A 186 27.74 -8.02 -23.25
C VAL A 186 27.07 -7.10 -24.27
N ALA A 187 27.83 -6.66 -25.26
CA ALA A 187 27.32 -5.75 -26.29
C ALA A 187 26.02 -6.34 -26.87
N GLY A 188 24.86 -5.77 -26.52
CA GLY A 188 23.56 -6.17 -27.04
C GLY A 188 22.39 -6.34 -26.06
N ALA A 189 22.59 -6.38 -24.74
CA ALA A 189 21.49 -6.62 -23.78
C ALA A 189 21.14 -5.38 -22.92
N GLY A 190 20.99 -4.21 -23.56
CA GLY A 190 20.49 -2.99 -22.92
C GLY A 190 18.96 -2.90 -22.93
N PRO A 191 18.36 -2.03 -22.10
CA PRO A 191 16.92 -1.76 -22.16
C PRO A 191 16.56 -1.22 -23.56
N VAL A 192 15.47 -1.75 -24.15
CA VAL A 192 14.98 -1.29 -25.45
C VAL A 192 14.30 0.06 -25.26
N ARG A 193 14.79 1.11 -25.95
CA ARG A 193 14.11 2.41 -25.92
C ARG A 193 12.86 2.36 -26.80
N PHE A 194 11.82 3.07 -26.39
CA PHE A 194 10.59 3.16 -27.20
C PHE A 194 10.84 3.69 -28.62
N VAL A 195 11.80 4.60 -28.79
CA VAL A 195 12.18 5.09 -30.13
C VAL A 195 12.68 3.96 -31.03
N GLU A 196 13.43 2.98 -30.50
CA GLU A 196 13.91 1.84 -31.28
C GLU A 196 12.77 0.93 -31.73
N ILE A 197 11.73 0.77 -30.88
CA ILE A 197 10.51 0.05 -31.26
C ILE A 197 9.80 0.80 -32.39
N VAL A 198 9.63 2.12 -32.27
CA VAL A 198 8.98 2.95 -33.31
C VAL A 198 9.77 2.92 -34.61
N GLU A 199 11.10 2.95 -34.56
CA GLU A 199 11.98 2.85 -35.74
C GLU A 199 11.85 1.49 -36.45
N LYS A 200 11.73 0.39 -35.70
CA LYS A 200 11.66 -0.96 -36.27
C LYS A 200 10.28 -1.36 -36.77
N PHE A 201 9.22 -0.94 -36.08
CA PHE A 201 7.85 -1.34 -36.40
C PHE A 201 7.05 -0.24 -37.12
N GLY A 202 7.56 0.99 -37.14
CA GLY A 202 6.90 2.15 -37.73
C GLY A 202 5.89 2.83 -36.78
N PRO A 203 5.59 4.12 -36.99
CA PRO A 203 4.70 4.90 -36.13
C PRO A 203 3.22 4.46 -36.20
N GLN A 204 2.86 3.63 -37.17
CA GLN A 204 1.50 3.08 -37.34
C GLN A 204 1.31 1.75 -36.60
N ALA A 205 2.36 1.22 -35.94
CA ALA A 205 2.26 0.00 -35.16
C ALA A 205 1.30 0.19 -33.97
N LEU A 206 0.41 -0.78 -33.76
CA LEU A 206 -0.59 -0.72 -32.70
C LEU A 206 -0.14 -1.52 -31.49
N VAL A 207 -0.20 -0.90 -30.31
CA VAL A 207 -0.11 -1.60 -29.04
C VAL A 207 -1.53 -2.01 -28.63
N PRO A 208 -1.88 -3.32 -28.59
CA PRO A 208 -3.24 -3.75 -28.30
C PRO A 208 -3.77 -3.17 -26.98
N PRO A 209 -5.06 -2.84 -26.83
CA PRO A 209 -5.58 -2.13 -25.64
C PRO A 209 -5.42 -2.87 -24.31
N ARG A 210 -5.10 -4.17 -24.34
CA ARG A 210 -4.97 -5.03 -23.15
C ARG A 210 -3.56 -5.51 -22.85
N SER A 211 -2.58 -5.22 -23.70
CA SER A 211 -1.19 -5.63 -23.43
C SER A 211 -0.64 -4.89 -22.19
N SER A 212 0.26 -5.50 -21.43
CA SER A 212 1.03 -4.76 -20.43
C SER A 212 1.95 -3.75 -21.15
N LEU A 213 2.05 -2.54 -20.60
CA LEU A 213 2.94 -1.51 -21.09
C LEU A 213 3.43 -0.69 -19.90
N GLU A 214 4.75 -0.67 -19.70
CA GLU A 214 5.40 0.06 -18.63
C GLU A 214 6.37 1.09 -19.21
N LEU A 215 6.35 2.28 -18.64
CA LEU A 215 7.19 3.40 -19.01
C LEU A 215 8.04 3.78 -17.81
N LEU A 216 9.35 3.87 -18.01
CA LEU A 216 10.30 4.30 -16.98
C LEU A 216 11.10 5.49 -17.52
N ALA A 217 11.22 6.53 -16.69
CA ALA A 217 12.04 7.69 -16.99
C ALA A 217 12.84 8.09 -15.74
N GLN A 218 14.14 8.27 -15.90
CA GLN A 218 15.01 8.82 -14.86
C GLN A 218 15.14 10.33 -15.09
N LEU A 219 15.04 11.10 -14.01
CA LEU A 219 15.09 12.55 -14.06
C LEU A 219 16.08 13.10 -13.03
N GLN A 220 16.60 14.28 -13.29
CA GLN A 220 17.35 15.07 -12.33
C GLN A 220 16.74 16.46 -12.20
N VAL A 221 16.52 16.90 -10.97
CA VAL A 221 16.00 18.24 -10.65
C VAL A 221 16.88 18.83 -9.56
N ASP A 222 17.52 19.97 -9.84
CA ASP A 222 18.48 20.63 -8.93
C ASP A 222 19.53 19.66 -8.35
N GLY A 223 20.10 18.81 -9.21
CA GLY A 223 21.08 17.81 -8.83
C GLY A 223 20.52 16.55 -8.15
N LYS A 224 19.25 16.53 -7.76
CA LYS A 224 18.60 15.38 -7.09
C LYS A 224 17.99 14.43 -8.11
N ALA A 225 18.18 13.13 -7.89
CA ALA A 225 17.60 12.09 -8.74
C ALA A 225 16.12 11.84 -8.41
N TYR A 226 15.33 11.71 -9.47
CA TYR A 226 13.92 11.31 -9.44
C TYR A 226 13.69 10.20 -10.46
N ARG A 227 12.66 9.39 -10.21
CA ARG A 227 12.22 8.31 -11.10
C ARG A 227 10.74 8.44 -11.33
N PHE A 228 10.36 8.47 -12.59
CA PHE A 228 8.99 8.36 -13.00
C PHE A 228 8.75 6.96 -13.57
N ALA A 229 7.68 6.33 -13.11
CA ALA A 229 7.20 5.07 -13.64
C ALA A 229 5.72 5.21 -13.98
N ALA A 230 5.28 4.64 -15.10
CA ALA A 230 3.87 4.54 -15.42
C ALA A 230 3.53 3.17 -16.01
N ALA A 231 2.51 2.52 -15.48
CA ALA A 231 2.00 1.26 -15.98
C ALA A 231 0.61 1.47 -16.59
N ARG A 232 0.36 0.87 -17.76
CA ARG A 232 -0.95 0.94 -18.40
C ARG A 232 -1.95 0.07 -17.66
N ILE A 233 -3.07 0.66 -17.23
CA ILE A 233 -4.17 -0.06 -16.60
C ILE A 233 -5.08 -0.66 -17.69
N ALA A 234 -5.57 0.17 -18.61
CA ALA A 234 -6.45 -0.23 -19.69
C ALA A 234 -6.50 0.84 -20.79
N GLY A 235 -6.56 0.45 -22.07
CA GLY A 235 -6.78 1.39 -23.16
C GLY A 235 -5.71 2.49 -23.21
N ARG A 236 -6.08 3.72 -22.84
CA ARG A 236 -5.21 4.91 -22.80
C ARG A 236 -4.95 5.41 -21.36
N THR A 237 -5.45 4.71 -20.35
CA THR A 237 -5.31 5.04 -18.93
C THR A 237 -4.06 4.42 -18.33
N PHE A 238 -3.30 5.21 -17.58
CA PHE A 238 -2.09 4.80 -16.89
C PHE A 238 -2.16 5.11 -15.39
N ARG A 239 -1.45 4.31 -14.59
CA ARG A 239 -1.07 4.67 -13.22
C ARG A 239 0.36 5.15 -13.25
N GLY A 240 0.60 6.39 -12.83
CA GLY A 240 1.92 6.97 -12.67
C GLY A 240 2.40 6.99 -11.22
N LEU A 241 3.72 7.01 -11.07
CA LEU A 241 4.45 7.16 -9.82
C LEU A 241 5.67 8.05 -10.09
N LEU A 242 5.85 9.07 -9.26
CA LEU A 242 7.08 9.84 -9.17
C LEU A 242 7.72 9.55 -7.81
N ALA A 243 8.93 9.02 -7.81
CA ALA A 243 9.75 8.77 -6.62
C ALA A 243 10.99 9.68 -6.64
N GLY A 244 11.31 10.28 -5.51
CA GLY A 244 12.54 11.03 -5.28
C GLY A 244 13.42 10.34 -4.24
N THR A 245 14.52 11.00 -3.85
CA THR A 245 15.48 10.48 -2.85
C THR A 245 14.89 10.23 -1.46
N ARG A 246 13.74 10.83 -1.14
CA ARG A 246 13.03 10.66 0.14
C ARG A 246 11.78 9.77 0.01
N GLY A 247 11.66 9.03 -1.09
CA GLY A 247 10.51 8.18 -1.38
C GLY A 247 9.52 8.81 -2.35
N LYS A 248 8.25 8.38 -2.28
CA LYS A 248 7.19 8.77 -3.22
C LYS A 248 6.86 10.26 -3.11
N VAL A 249 6.92 10.96 -4.25
CA VAL A 249 6.51 12.36 -4.41
C VAL A 249 5.07 12.44 -4.90
N TRP A 250 4.68 11.59 -5.84
CA TRP A 250 3.34 11.57 -6.41
C TRP A 250 3.00 10.16 -6.90
N ALA A 251 1.72 9.79 -6.82
CA ALA A 251 1.18 8.66 -7.54
C ALA A 251 -0.28 8.96 -7.88
N GLY A 252 -0.70 8.62 -9.09
CA GLY A 252 -2.04 8.93 -9.55
C GLY A 252 -2.36 8.25 -10.87
N ARG A 253 -3.64 8.27 -11.23
CA ARG A 253 -4.09 7.84 -12.55
C ARG A 253 -4.10 9.04 -13.50
N PHE A 254 -3.84 8.80 -14.77
CA PHE A 254 -3.95 9.81 -15.82
C PHE A 254 -4.32 9.17 -17.15
N GLU A 255 -5.01 9.94 -17.99
CA GLU A 255 -5.24 9.59 -19.39
C GLU A 255 -4.08 10.07 -20.24
N LEU A 256 -3.62 9.23 -21.18
CA LEU A 256 -2.49 9.57 -22.04
C LEU A 256 -2.74 10.84 -22.86
N ASP A 257 -3.99 11.09 -23.25
CA ASP A 257 -4.39 12.27 -24.03
C ASP A 257 -4.28 13.59 -23.25
N GLU A 258 -4.43 13.51 -21.93
CA GLU A 258 -4.37 14.65 -21.02
C GLU A 258 -3.00 14.78 -20.34
N PHE A 259 -2.09 13.83 -20.59
CA PHE A 259 -0.79 13.80 -19.95
C PHE A 259 0.12 14.90 -20.50
N PRO A 260 0.55 15.88 -19.67
CA PRO A 260 1.34 17.02 -20.14
C PRO A 260 2.79 16.65 -20.51
N GLY A 261 3.18 15.37 -20.34
CA GLY A 261 4.54 14.89 -20.46
C GLY A 261 5.27 14.92 -19.11
N VAL A 262 6.22 13.99 -18.94
CA VAL A 262 6.89 13.76 -17.65
C VAL A 262 7.64 15.00 -17.13
N VAL A 263 8.30 15.76 -18.00
CA VAL A 263 9.05 16.96 -17.62
C VAL A 263 8.12 18.02 -17.03
N ARG A 264 7.01 18.34 -17.72
CA ARG A 264 6.04 19.34 -17.26
C ARG A 264 5.34 18.89 -15.98
N MET A 265 4.90 17.62 -15.92
CA MET A 265 4.28 17.05 -14.72
C MET A 265 5.20 17.17 -13.50
N VAL A 266 6.47 16.80 -13.64
CA VAL A 266 7.45 16.87 -12.53
C VAL A 266 7.70 18.32 -12.11
N ALA A 267 7.82 19.23 -13.07
CA ALA A 267 8.01 20.66 -12.80
C ALA A 267 6.82 21.25 -12.00
N ASP A 268 5.59 20.96 -12.43
CA ASP A 268 4.37 21.43 -11.77
C ASP A 268 4.19 20.84 -10.36
N LEU A 269 4.58 19.57 -10.17
CA LEU A 269 4.53 18.89 -8.87
C LEU A 269 5.57 19.44 -7.89
N LEU A 270 6.80 19.65 -8.35
CA LEU A 270 7.90 20.14 -7.53
C LEU A 270 7.93 21.67 -7.42
N LYS A 271 7.02 22.38 -8.13
CA LYS A 271 6.95 23.84 -8.19
C LYS A 271 8.27 24.48 -8.66
N VAL A 272 8.86 23.89 -9.68
CA VAL A 272 10.08 24.38 -10.35
C VAL A 272 9.80 24.72 -11.81
N ALA A 273 10.72 25.43 -12.46
CA ALA A 273 10.65 25.67 -13.89
C ALA A 273 10.91 24.36 -14.68
N PRO A 274 10.24 24.10 -15.81
CA PRO A 274 10.46 22.89 -16.61
C PRO A 274 11.93 22.67 -17.03
N GLU A 275 12.69 23.74 -17.22
CA GLU A 275 14.10 23.73 -17.61
C GLU A 275 15.01 23.17 -16.51
N ALA A 276 14.56 23.18 -15.26
CA ALA A 276 15.26 22.57 -14.13
C ALA A 276 15.13 21.03 -14.13
N VAL A 277 14.20 20.47 -14.90
CA VAL A 277 13.95 19.03 -14.98
C VAL A 277 14.66 18.44 -16.18
N ARG A 278 15.72 17.67 -15.93
CA ARG A 278 16.51 16.99 -16.96
C ARG A 278 16.15 15.51 -17.03
N LEU A 279 15.83 15.01 -18.22
CA LEU A 279 15.73 13.58 -18.46
C LEU A 279 17.14 13.00 -18.54
N VAL A 280 17.41 11.99 -17.71
CA VAL A 280 18.68 11.27 -17.71
C VAL A 280 18.48 10.02 -18.54
N GLY A 281 19.04 10.03 -19.76
CA GLY A 281 19.20 8.80 -20.54
C GLY A 281 20.38 7.98 -19.99
N PRO A 282 20.47 6.68 -20.31
CA PRO A 282 21.63 5.87 -19.96
C PRO A 282 22.96 6.37 -20.58
N ASP A 283 22.91 7.28 -21.56
CA ASP A 283 24.08 7.87 -22.24
C ASP A 283 24.07 9.42 -22.22
N ALA A 284 24.12 10.04 -21.04
CA ALA A 284 24.53 11.45 -20.96
C ALA A 284 26.03 11.50 -20.65
N PRO A 285 26.89 11.99 -21.57
CA PRO A 285 28.28 12.26 -21.26
C PRO A 285 28.33 13.25 -20.10
N GLN A 286 29.12 12.93 -19.07
CA GLN A 286 29.55 13.93 -18.10
C GLN A 286 30.55 14.84 -18.82
N GLU A 287 30.17 16.10 -19.05
CA GLU A 287 31.14 17.19 -19.17
C GLU A 287 31.58 17.63 -17.77
#